data_AF-A0AAV8XJW1-F1
#
_entry.id   AF-A0AAV8XJW1-F1
#
_cell.length_a   1.000
_cell.length_b   1.000
_cell.length_c   1.000
_cell.angle_alpha   90.00
_cell.angle_beta   90.00
_cell.angle_gamma   90.00
#
_symmetry.space_group_name_H-M   'P 1'
#
loop_
_entity.id
_entity.type
_entity.pdbx_description
1 polymer ?
#
loop_
_entity_poly.entity_id
_entity_poly.type
_entity_poly.pdbx_seq_one_letter_code
_entity_poly.pdbx_strand_id
1 'polypeptide(L)'
;MPNRSNLQRPLEFCECLLKKPPLTPEEKKALKAEKKAEKKRLLIEKKKQLKRDVLGRELKYGDITIKRHAKDWRQMLIKIALPKMKEDLEFAWHNFERVIDCKNFIISLLKDEIRDAEEQYMMNVRNHIEHVEKLIDMFHVRLEELQQDNDTQLMKLQHKSEEEAEEIKLTAGEEETYLKTMVYMLEVARKEQKQNVRADYYSKLEEEETKYNQIVQRLRAILEKELQNVWKNTMRFLDTYNSQIKERKKEHNELKTQDDSLQILLCTQIEKIRKVLDYLKTLKQKYNDSQKLLGKKKDFDQIVILTVNYNGTIEHLEKLKEKGEHILHVAAVCRKLETQEEKITPFPLCPIKDLTNMDETKEYVESLDLFWQRVAQVDASRYAINEEREFLKTENEILKMKLHQYCQCVSCPSTGNSLKRSGKYITEGVFEQQKYDKQNVNQFTSQAYDAEIDE
;
A
#
# COMPACT_ATOMS: atom_id res chain seq x y z
N MET A 1 70.88 -144.09 24.64
CA MET A 1 71.78 -143.95 23.47
C MET A 1 72.91 -143.05 23.92
N PRO A 2 74.17 -143.49 23.96
CA PRO A 2 74.81 -144.06 22.77
C PRO A 2 75.61 -145.33 23.08
N ASN A 3 75.36 -146.38 22.31
CA ASN A 3 76.43 -147.22 21.79
C ASN A 3 75.85 -148.16 20.73
N ARG A 4 76.31 -147.97 19.50
CA ARG A 4 76.64 -149.03 18.56
C ARG A 4 78.16 -148.84 18.34
N SER A 5 79.06 -149.73 18.77
CA SER A 5 79.49 -150.97 18.09
C SER A 5 79.53 -150.80 16.56
N ASN A 6 80.58 -151.09 15.81
CA ASN A 6 81.77 -151.92 15.94
C ASN A 6 82.69 -151.50 14.77
N LEU A 7 83.98 -151.84 14.83
CA LEU A 7 84.65 -152.81 13.93
C LEU A 7 86.15 -152.52 13.74
N GLN A 8 86.92 -153.59 14.02
CA GLN A 8 88.11 -154.10 13.33
C GLN A 8 89.45 -153.33 13.27
N ARG A 9 90.43 -153.94 13.99
CA ARG A 9 91.79 -154.41 13.59
C ARG A 9 92.80 -153.44 12.94
N PRO A 10 94.07 -153.56 13.36
CA PRO A 10 95.05 -154.33 12.55
C PRO A 10 95.78 -155.40 13.42
N LEU A 11 95.85 -156.66 12.98
CA LEU A 11 96.93 -157.26 12.18
C LEU A 11 98.32 -157.15 12.85
N GLU A 12 98.67 -158.23 13.54
CA GLU A 12 100.04 -158.61 13.89
C GLU A 12 100.88 -158.79 12.61
N PHE A 13 102.15 -158.39 12.68
CA PHE A 13 103.19 -158.96 11.83
C PHE A 13 104.51 -159.11 12.60
N CYS A 14 104.90 -160.38 12.73
CA CYS A 14 106.23 -161.01 12.84
C CYS A 14 107.30 -160.43 13.78
N GLU A 15 107.73 -161.18 14.79
CA GLU A 15 108.69 -162.31 14.70
C GLU A 15 110.00 -161.95 13.99
N CYS A 16 111.06 -161.76 14.77
CA CYS A 16 112.43 -162.13 14.42
C CYS A 16 112.93 -163.14 15.47
N LEU A 17 112.72 -164.41 15.15
CA LEU A 17 113.25 -165.58 15.83
C LEU A 17 114.72 -165.80 15.46
N LEU A 18 115.50 -166.31 16.44
CA LEU A 18 116.55 -167.34 16.26
C LEU A 18 117.83 -166.91 15.50
N LYS A 19 119.07 -167.09 15.99
CA LYS A 19 119.68 -168.15 16.81
C LYS A 19 121.00 -167.66 17.44
N LYS A 20 121.28 -168.07 18.68
CA LYS A 20 122.65 -168.22 19.21
C LYS A 20 123.04 -169.70 19.15
N PRO A 21 124.30 -170.00 18.76
CA PRO A 21 125.13 -170.97 19.48
C PRO A 21 126.58 -170.45 19.67
N PRO A 22 127.46 -171.04 20.51
CA PRO A 22 127.30 -171.88 21.72
C PRO A 22 127.95 -171.25 22.99
N LEU A 23 127.78 -171.90 24.15
CA LEU A 23 128.04 -171.39 25.51
C LEU A 23 129.46 -171.66 26.09
N THR A 24 129.89 -170.78 27.02
CA THR A 24 130.92 -171.02 28.06
C THR A 24 130.33 -171.09 29.49
N PRO A 25 131.03 -171.69 30.47
CA PRO A 25 130.43 -172.20 31.73
C PRO A 25 130.05 -171.15 32.80
N GLU A 26 130.55 -169.92 32.73
CA GLU A 26 130.36 -168.91 33.78
C GLU A 26 129.01 -168.16 33.69
N GLU A 27 128.40 -168.07 32.50
CA GLU A 27 127.11 -167.40 32.28
C GLU A 27 125.91 -168.21 32.82
N LYS A 28 126.07 -169.54 33.02
CA LYS A 28 125.00 -170.41 33.56
C LYS A 28 124.70 -170.14 35.04
N LYS A 29 125.64 -169.56 35.81
CA LYS A 29 125.47 -169.26 37.24
C LYS A 29 124.86 -167.87 37.45
N ALA A 30 125.26 -166.89 36.64
CA ALA A 30 124.65 -165.55 36.59
C ALA A 30 123.19 -165.60 36.15
N LEU A 31 122.87 -166.37 35.10
CA LEU A 31 121.48 -166.52 34.61
C LEU A 31 120.55 -167.22 35.63
N LYS A 32 121.09 -168.12 36.47
CA LYS A 32 120.30 -168.75 37.55
C LYS A 32 120.05 -167.80 38.73
N ALA A 33 121.03 -166.96 39.09
CA ALA A 33 120.87 -165.94 40.14
C ALA A 33 119.92 -164.82 39.70
N GLU A 34 120.03 -164.37 38.44
CA GLU A 34 119.14 -163.39 37.82
C GLU A 34 117.71 -163.92 37.73
N LYS A 35 117.51 -165.16 37.26
CA LYS A 35 116.19 -165.81 37.27
C LYS A 35 115.60 -166.00 38.67
N LYS A 36 116.42 -166.16 39.72
CA LYS A 36 115.94 -166.29 41.12
C LYS A 36 115.60 -164.92 41.72
N ALA A 37 116.36 -163.88 41.42
CA ALA A 37 116.08 -162.49 41.80
C ALA A 37 114.85 -161.94 41.05
N GLU A 38 114.71 -162.25 39.76
CA GLU A 38 113.55 -161.94 38.93
C GLU A 38 112.31 -162.66 39.44
N LYS A 39 112.40 -163.96 39.79
CA LYS A 39 111.30 -164.67 40.47
C LYS A 39 110.90 -164.02 41.80
N LYS A 40 111.86 -163.56 42.62
CA LYS A 40 111.56 -162.82 43.86
C LYS A 40 110.92 -161.45 43.59
N ARG A 41 111.40 -160.69 42.60
CA ARG A 41 110.82 -159.41 42.17
C ARG A 41 109.41 -159.60 41.63
N LEU A 42 109.19 -160.61 40.78
CA LEU A 42 107.86 -160.99 40.28
C LEU A 42 106.93 -161.44 41.40
N LEU A 43 107.43 -162.13 42.43
CA LEU A 43 106.63 -162.50 43.60
C LEU A 43 106.25 -161.27 44.45
N ILE A 44 107.18 -160.34 44.67
CA ILE A 44 106.90 -159.07 45.38
C ILE A 44 105.94 -158.21 44.56
N GLU A 45 106.14 -158.13 43.25
CA GLU A 45 105.28 -157.35 42.35
C GLU A 45 103.90 -157.98 42.22
N LYS A 46 103.79 -159.32 42.15
CA LYS A 46 102.50 -160.02 42.27
C LYS A 46 101.82 -159.74 43.61
N LYS A 47 102.56 -159.72 44.73
CA LYS A 47 101.99 -159.34 46.04
C LYS A 47 101.54 -157.87 46.08
N LYS A 48 102.29 -156.95 45.50
CA LYS A 48 101.93 -155.52 45.39
C LYS A 48 100.73 -155.33 44.46
N GLN A 49 100.70 -156.03 43.33
CA GLN A 49 99.58 -156.06 42.39
C GLN A 49 98.33 -156.57 43.09
N LEU A 50 98.43 -157.66 43.87
CA LEU A 50 97.30 -158.19 44.62
C LEU A 50 96.79 -157.18 45.66
N LYS A 51 97.68 -156.45 46.34
CA LYS A 51 97.28 -155.35 47.24
C LYS A 51 96.63 -154.18 46.49
N ARG A 52 97.14 -153.80 45.32
CA ARG A 52 96.54 -152.77 44.45
C ARG A 52 95.18 -153.21 43.90
N ASP A 53 95.02 -154.48 43.58
CA ASP A 53 93.76 -155.05 43.09
C ASP A 53 92.73 -155.14 44.22
N VAL A 54 93.15 -155.49 45.44
CA VAL A 54 92.30 -155.45 46.65
C VAL A 54 91.88 -154.01 46.94
N LEU A 55 92.83 -153.07 46.99
CA LEU A 55 92.52 -151.65 47.19
C LEU A 55 91.63 -151.08 46.08
N GLY A 56 91.89 -151.43 44.82
CA GLY A 56 91.07 -151.01 43.68
C GLY A 56 89.66 -151.59 43.71
N ARG A 57 89.49 -152.81 44.26
CA ARG A 57 88.16 -153.36 44.55
C ARG A 57 87.51 -152.61 45.69
N GLU A 58 88.21 -152.34 46.78
CA GLU A 58 87.69 -151.58 47.93
C GLU A 58 87.26 -150.16 47.53
N LEU A 59 88.05 -149.45 46.71
CA LEU A 59 87.69 -148.14 46.18
C LEU A 59 86.46 -148.21 45.26
N LYS A 60 86.39 -149.19 44.36
CA LYS A 60 85.20 -149.40 43.52
C LYS A 60 83.96 -149.74 44.35
N TYR A 61 84.11 -150.59 45.36
CA TYR A 61 83.04 -150.89 46.31
C TYR A 61 82.65 -149.65 47.12
N GLY A 62 83.61 -148.82 47.52
CA GLY A 62 83.39 -147.52 48.15
C GLY A 62 82.58 -146.57 47.28
N ASP A 63 82.97 -146.38 46.02
CA ASP A 63 82.26 -145.53 45.05
C ASP A 63 80.83 -146.01 44.80
N ILE A 64 80.64 -147.32 44.63
CA ILE A 64 79.30 -147.93 44.46
C ILE A 64 78.47 -147.70 45.72
N THR A 65 79.08 -147.84 46.92
CA THR A 65 78.42 -147.66 48.21
C THR A 65 78.05 -146.20 48.45
N ILE A 66 78.92 -145.23 48.13
CA ILE A 66 78.62 -143.79 48.21
C ILE A 66 77.50 -143.41 47.24
N LYS A 67 77.55 -143.88 45.99
CA LYS A 67 76.47 -143.62 45.01
C LYS A 67 75.14 -144.22 45.47
N ARG A 68 75.17 -145.42 46.06
CA ARG A 68 74.00 -146.05 46.68
C ARG A 68 73.47 -145.20 47.82
N HIS A 69 74.30 -144.83 48.80
CA HIS A 69 73.89 -143.97 49.90
C HIS A 69 73.40 -142.60 49.44
N ALA A 70 74.05 -141.94 48.48
CA ALA A 70 73.59 -140.65 47.95
C ALA A 70 72.23 -140.77 47.26
N LYS A 71 71.98 -141.88 46.54
CA LYS A 71 70.67 -142.19 45.98
C LYS A 71 69.65 -142.43 47.10
N ASP A 72 69.99 -143.21 48.12
CA ASP A 72 69.11 -143.51 49.26
C ASP A 72 68.79 -142.25 50.07
N TRP A 73 69.77 -141.37 50.32
CA TRP A 73 69.60 -140.07 50.97
C TRP A 73 68.70 -139.14 50.15
N ARG A 74 68.90 -139.05 48.84
CA ARG A 74 67.99 -138.27 47.97
C ARG A 74 66.59 -138.85 47.97
N GLN A 75 66.44 -140.17 47.92
CA GLN A 75 65.14 -140.81 47.99
C GLN A 75 64.47 -140.57 49.34
N MET A 76 65.21 -140.62 50.44
CA MET A 76 64.70 -140.31 51.78
C MET A 76 64.28 -138.84 51.89
N LEU A 77 65.11 -137.91 51.40
CA LEU A 77 64.76 -136.48 51.36
C LEU A 77 63.54 -136.21 50.49
N ILE A 78 63.41 -136.83 49.31
CA ILE A 78 62.21 -136.73 48.47
C ILE A 78 60.99 -137.29 49.21
N LYS A 79 61.12 -138.46 49.84
CA LYS A 79 60.04 -139.09 50.62
C LYS A 79 59.57 -138.25 51.80
N ILE A 80 60.41 -137.37 52.35
CA ILE A 80 60.06 -136.49 53.48
C ILE A 80 59.61 -135.11 53.01
N ALA A 81 60.38 -134.45 52.13
CA ALA A 81 60.14 -133.06 51.75
C ALA A 81 59.05 -132.88 50.69
N LEU A 82 58.93 -133.82 49.74
CA LEU A 82 57.94 -133.71 48.66
C LEU A 82 56.50 -133.76 49.18
N PRO A 83 56.13 -134.66 50.13
CA PRO A 83 54.79 -134.63 50.74
C PRO A 83 54.51 -133.33 51.47
N LYS A 84 55.47 -132.84 52.28
CA LYS A 84 55.32 -131.57 53.01
C LYS A 84 55.13 -130.38 52.07
N MET A 85 55.93 -130.29 51.01
CA MET A 85 55.76 -129.24 50.00
C MET A 85 54.42 -129.35 49.27
N LYS A 86 53.92 -130.57 49.03
CA LYS A 86 52.59 -130.79 48.45
C LYS A 86 51.50 -130.30 49.40
N GLU A 87 51.58 -130.63 50.69
CA GLU A 87 50.65 -130.15 51.72
C GLU A 87 50.65 -128.61 51.82
N ASP A 88 51.84 -127.98 51.82
CA ASP A 88 51.97 -126.52 51.86
C ASP A 88 51.36 -125.87 50.60
N LEU A 89 51.57 -126.46 49.42
CA LEU A 89 50.98 -126.00 48.16
C LEU A 89 49.46 -126.19 48.14
N GLU A 90 48.95 -127.30 48.67
CA GLU A 90 47.52 -127.59 48.78
C GLU A 90 46.84 -126.64 49.76
N PHE A 91 47.46 -126.36 50.91
CA PHE A 91 46.99 -125.34 51.84
C PHE A 91 46.97 -123.95 51.21
N ALA A 92 48.05 -123.56 50.52
CA ALA A 92 48.10 -122.28 49.82
C ALA A 92 47.02 -122.20 48.74
N TRP A 93 46.83 -123.26 47.96
CA TRP A 93 45.81 -123.35 46.93
C TRP A 93 44.39 -123.15 47.51
N HIS A 94 44.02 -123.91 48.55
CA HIS A 94 42.72 -123.75 49.21
C HIS A 94 42.52 -122.36 49.83
N ASN A 95 43.57 -121.78 50.41
CA ASN A 95 43.49 -120.43 50.96
C ASN A 95 43.27 -119.38 49.83
N PHE A 96 43.94 -119.53 48.69
CA PHE A 96 43.72 -118.67 47.53
C PHE A 96 42.33 -118.84 46.95
N GLU A 97 41.84 -120.08 46.82
CA GLU A 97 40.48 -120.38 46.34
C GLU A 97 39.43 -119.69 47.22
N ARG A 98 39.53 -119.82 48.55
CA ARG A 98 38.64 -119.12 49.49
C ARG A 98 38.71 -117.60 49.34
N VAL A 99 39.90 -117.02 49.19
CA VAL A 99 40.06 -115.57 49.01
C VAL A 99 39.46 -115.11 47.68
N ILE A 100 39.63 -115.90 46.62
CA ILE A 100 39.04 -115.65 45.31
C ILE A 100 37.52 -115.69 45.41
N ASP A 101 36.95 -116.69 46.07
CA ASP A 101 35.50 -116.81 46.27
C ASP A 101 34.92 -115.64 47.07
N CYS A 102 35.57 -115.26 48.18
CA CYS A 102 35.16 -114.09 48.95
C CYS A 102 35.21 -112.81 48.12
N LYS A 103 36.27 -112.61 47.32
CA LYS A 103 36.38 -111.44 46.43
C LYS A 103 35.35 -111.48 45.31
N ASN A 104 35.09 -112.63 44.72
CA ASN A 104 34.08 -112.80 43.67
C ASN A 104 32.68 -112.49 44.21
N PHE A 105 32.38 -112.94 45.43
CA PHE A 105 31.14 -112.61 46.11
C PHE A 105 31.00 -111.10 46.33
N ILE A 106 32.04 -110.44 46.85
CA ILE A 106 32.04 -108.98 47.03
C ILE A 106 31.92 -108.25 45.69
N ILE A 107 32.60 -108.71 44.63
CA ILE A 107 32.47 -108.13 43.28
C ILE A 107 31.03 -108.28 42.77
N SER A 108 30.37 -109.42 43.01
CA SER A 108 28.96 -109.60 42.64
C SER A 108 28.06 -108.63 43.38
N LEU A 109 28.23 -108.51 44.70
CA LEU A 109 27.46 -107.56 45.52
C LEU A 109 27.66 -106.12 45.02
N LEU A 110 28.90 -105.69 44.79
CA LEU A 110 29.19 -104.35 44.27
C LEU A 110 28.59 -104.10 42.89
N LYS A 111 28.53 -105.12 42.03
CA LYS A 111 27.86 -105.00 40.72
C LYS A 111 26.36 -104.80 40.86
N ASP A 112 25.73 -105.48 41.82
CA ASP A 112 24.31 -105.31 42.09
C ASP A 112 24.01 -103.93 42.69
N GLU A 113 24.82 -103.48 43.65
CA GLU A 113 24.70 -102.12 44.22
C GLU A 113 24.90 -101.01 43.17
N ILE A 114 25.84 -101.18 42.23
CA ILE A 114 26.01 -100.23 41.11
C ILE A 114 24.76 -100.21 40.23
N ARG A 115 24.20 -101.37 39.92
CA ARG A 115 22.99 -101.49 39.10
C ARG A 115 21.80 -100.80 39.77
N ASP A 116 21.61 -101.02 41.07
CA ASP A 116 20.55 -100.41 41.86
C ASP A 116 20.72 -98.89 41.95
N ALA A 117 21.95 -98.40 42.13
CA ALA A 117 22.27 -96.98 42.12
C ALA A 117 22.02 -96.34 40.74
N GLU A 118 22.38 -97.02 39.65
CA GLU A 118 22.10 -96.58 38.28
C GLU A 118 20.59 -96.53 38.02
N GLU A 119 19.83 -97.54 38.43
CA GLU A 119 18.37 -97.56 38.29
C GLU A 119 17.71 -96.41 39.07
N GLN A 120 18.14 -96.19 40.32
CA GLN A 120 17.67 -95.06 41.13
C GLN A 120 18.00 -93.71 40.48
N TYR A 121 19.21 -93.55 39.95
CA TYR A 121 19.61 -92.33 39.24
C TYR A 121 18.75 -92.10 37.99
N MET A 122 18.56 -93.14 37.17
CA MET A 122 17.73 -93.07 35.96
C MET A 122 16.26 -92.74 36.28
N MET A 123 15.71 -93.35 37.33
CA MET A 123 14.37 -93.07 37.81
C MET A 123 14.23 -91.63 38.30
N ASN A 124 15.20 -91.12 39.06
CA ASN A 124 15.19 -89.75 39.54
C ASN A 124 15.26 -88.73 38.38
N VAL A 125 16.13 -88.96 37.41
CA VAL A 125 16.23 -88.11 36.21
C VAL A 125 14.92 -88.11 35.44
N ARG A 126 14.31 -89.29 35.24
CA ARG A 126 13.01 -89.41 34.56
C ARG A 126 11.92 -88.63 35.29
N ASN A 127 11.82 -88.79 36.61
CA ASN A 127 10.84 -88.07 37.42
C ASN A 127 11.07 -86.55 37.38
N HIS A 128 12.32 -86.10 37.42
CA HIS A 128 12.66 -84.68 37.30
C HIS A 128 12.23 -84.11 35.95
N ILE A 129 12.52 -84.83 34.85
CA ILE A 129 12.09 -84.42 33.51
C ILE A 129 10.56 -84.33 33.45
N GLU A 130 9.84 -85.33 33.96
CA GLU A 130 8.37 -85.32 33.99
C GLU A 130 7.81 -84.14 34.81
N HIS A 131 8.45 -83.79 35.93
CA HIS A 131 8.04 -82.62 36.72
C HIS A 131 8.29 -81.31 35.99
N VAL A 132 9.41 -81.17 35.27
CA VAL A 132 9.71 -79.99 34.47
C VAL A 132 8.74 -79.89 33.28
N GLU A 133 8.40 -81.00 32.62
CA GLU A 133 7.40 -81.03 31.55
C GLU A 133 6.03 -80.58 32.06
N LYS A 134 5.56 -81.09 33.20
CA LYS A 134 4.31 -80.63 33.84
C LYS A 134 4.34 -79.14 34.16
N LEU A 135 5.48 -78.63 34.64
CA LEU A 135 5.64 -77.21 34.93
C LEU A 135 5.55 -76.37 33.65
N ILE A 136 6.20 -76.82 32.57
CA ILE A 136 6.13 -76.18 31.26
C ILE A 136 4.70 -76.17 30.74
N ASP A 137 3.95 -77.28 30.84
CA ASP A 137 2.55 -77.36 30.42
C ASP A 137 1.66 -76.39 31.21
N MET A 138 1.83 -76.33 32.53
CA MET A 138 1.11 -75.35 33.37
C MET A 138 1.41 -73.90 32.95
N PHE A 139 2.66 -73.59 32.62
CA PHE A 139 3.02 -72.26 32.12
C PHE A 139 2.45 -71.97 30.73
N HIS A 140 2.40 -72.96 29.83
CA HIS A 140 1.76 -72.80 28.51
C HIS A 140 0.28 -72.48 28.65
N VAL A 141 -0.46 -73.24 29.46
CA VAL A 141 -1.88 -72.97 29.74
C VAL A 141 -2.05 -71.57 30.32
N ARG A 142 -1.20 -71.19 31.28
CA ARG A 142 -1.28 -69.86 31.89
C ARG A 142 -0.99 -68.73 30.90
N LEU A 143 -0.04 -68.91 30.00
CA LEU A 143 0.26 -67.94 28.95
C LEU A 143 -0.89 -67.82 27.95
N GLU A 144 -1.51 -68.94 27.57
CA GLU A 144 -2.67 -68.96 26.68
C GLU A 144 -3.87 -68.24 27.32
N GLU A 145 -4.17 -68.50 28.59
CA GLU A 145 -5.21 -67.77 29.35
C GLU A 145 -4.95 -66.25 29.37
N LEU A 146 -3.71 -65.84 29.65
CA LEU A 146 -3.33 -64.43 29.69
C LEU A 146 -3.44 -63.79 28.30
N GLN A 147 -3.06 -64.51 27.25
CA GLN A 147 -3.21 -64.05 25.88
C GLN A 147 -4.69 -63.87 25.52
N GLN A 148 -5.54 -64.86 25.83
CA GLN A 148 -6.97 -64.78 25.58
C GLN A 148 -7.65 -63.64 26.35
N ASP A 149 -7.28 -63.41 27.62
CA ASP A 149 -7.80 -62.30 28.41
C ASP A 149 -7.38 -60.96 27.82
N ASN A 150 -6.10 -60.81 27.44
CA ASN A 150 -5.60 -59.60 26.80
C ASN A 150 -6.29 -59.32 25.46
N ASP A 151 -6.45 -60.34 24.60
CA ASP A 151 -7.15 -60.22 23.31
C ASP A 151 -8.63 -59.84 23.53
N THR A 152 -9.27 -60.40 24.54
CA THR A 152 -10.65 -60.06 24.92
C THR A 152 -10.74 -58.60 25.41
N GLN A 153 -9.80 -58.15 26.23
CA GLN A 153 -9.76 -56.77 26.72
C GLN A 153 -9.49 -55.78 25.58
N LEU A 154 -8.58 -56.11 24.66
CA LEU A 154 -8.30 -55.31 23.47
C LEU A 154 -9.54 -55.19 22.58
N MET A 155 -10.24 -56.31 22.30
CA MET A 155 -11.48 -56.31 21.53
C MET A 155 -12.56 -55.45 22.18
N LYS A 156 -12.75 -55.55 23.50
CA LYS A 156 -13.71 -54.72 24.24
C LYS A 156 -13.36 -53.24 24.16
N LEU A 157 -12.08 -52.89 24.33
CA LEU A 157 -11.62 -51.50 24.27
C LEU A 157 -11.78 -50.93 22.86
N GLN A 158 -11.44 -51.71 21.84
CA GLN A 158 -11.60 -51.32 20.44
C GLN A 158 -13.08 -51.10 20.12
N HIS A 159 -13.96 -52.05 20.45
CA HIS A 159 -15.41 -51.91 20.23
C HIS A 159 -15.96 -50.67 20.92
N LYS A 160 -15.60 -50.44 22.19
CA LYS A 160 -16.04 -49.26 22.93
C LYS A 160 -15.55 -47.96 22.28
N SER A 161 -14.31 -47.95 21.80
CA SER A 161 -13.76 -46.79 21.09
C SER A 161 -14.47 -46.54 19.76
N GLU A 162 -14.86 -47.58 19.04
CA GLU A 162 -15.62 -47.48 17.79
C GLU A 162 -17.06 -46.98 18.06
N GLU A 163 -17.70 -47.47 19.11
CA GLU A 163 -19.02 -46.99 19.57
C GLU A 163 -18.96 -45.50 19.98
N GLU A 164 -17.99 -45.11 20.82
CA GLU A 164 -17.80 -43.72 21.23
C GLU A 164 -17.54 -42.81 20.01
N ALA A 165 -16.78 -43.27 19.02
CA ALA A 165 -16.52 -42.52 17.79
C ALA A 165 -17.76 -42.32 16.93
N GLU A 166 -18.60 -43.35 16.76
CA GLU A 166 -19.86 -43.22 16.02
C GLU A 166 -20.88 -42.37 16.78
N GLU A 167 -20.94 -42.44 18.11
CA GLU A 167 -21.80 -41.58 18.93
C GLU A 167 -21.41 -40.09 18.81
N ILE A 168 -20.10 -39.78 18.87
CA ILE A 168 -19.59 -38.42 18.65
C ILE A 168 -19.96 -37.92 17.26
N LYS A 169 -19.80 -38.76 16.24
CA LYS A 169 -20.11 -38.40 14.85
C LYS A 169 -21.60 -38.17 14.63
N LEU A 170 -22.46 -38.99 15.25
CA LEU A 170 -23.91 -38.81 15.21
C LEU A 170 -24.29 -37.47 15.87
N THR A 171 -23.82 -37.25 17.10
CA THR A 171 -24.09 -36.02 17.87
C THR A 171 -23.61 -34.78 17.11
N ALA A 172 -22.39 -34.81 16.56
CA ALA A 172 -21.86 -33.72 15.75
C ALA A 172 -22.70 -33.47 14.49
N GLY A 173 -23.21 -34.53 13.84
CA GLY A 173 -24.13 -34.42 12.71
C GLY A 173 -25.45 -33.75 13.09
N GLU A 174 -26.03 -34.14 14.22
CA GLU A 174 -27.25 -33.51 14.76
C GLU A 174 -27.03 -32.03 15.07
N GLU A 175 -25.95 -31.69 15.78
CA GLU A 175 -25.56 -30.31 16.08
C GLU A 175 -25.32 -29.49 14.81
N GLU A 176 -24.65 -30.05 13.79
CA GLU A 176 -24.44 -29.40 12.51
C GLU A 176 -25.78 -29.10 11.81
N THR A 177 -26.71 -30.05 11.80
CA THR A 177 -28.05 -29.82 11.21
C THR A 177 -28.86 -28.77 11.98
N TYR A 178 -28.76 -28.76 13.31
CA TYR A 178 -29.38 -27.75 14.15
C TYR A 178 -28.83 -26.35 13.84
N LEU A 179 -27.50 -26.21 13.78
CA LEU A 179 -26.85 -24.94 13.45
C LEU A 179 -27.20 -24.47 12.03
N LYS A 180 -27.22 -25.37 11.04
CA LYS A 180 -27.68 -25.04 9.68
C LYS A 180 -29.12 -24.52 9.67
N THR A 181 -29.99 -25.15 10.44
CA THR A 181 -31.40 -24.73 10.57
C THR A 181 -31.48 -23.34 11.21
N MET A 182 -30.74 -23.09 12.29
CA MET A 182 -30.69 -21.79 12.95
C MET A 182 -30.19 -20.68 12.01
N VAL A 183 -29.10 -20.94 11.28
CA VAL A 183 -28.55 -20.00 10.28
C VAL A 183 -29.58 -19.71 9.20
N TYR A 184 -30.26 -20.73 8.68
CA TYR A 184 -31.32 -20.54 7.69
C TYR A 184 -32.46 -19.66 8.22
N MET A 185 -32.94 -19.91 9.44
CA MET A 185 -34.00 -19.11 10.06
C MET A 185 -33.56 -17.64 10.24
N LEU A 186 -32.31 -17.41 10.67
CA LEU A 186 -31.74 -16.07 10.78
C LEU A 186 -31.61 -15.36 9.43
N GLU A 187 -31.23 -16.09 8.38
CA GLU A 187 -31.15 -15.58 7.01
C GLU A 187 -32.54 -15.13 6.50
N VAL A 188 -33.58 -15.93 6.76
CA VAL A 188 -34.97 -15.60 6.42
C VAL A 188 -35.43 -14.36 7.18
N ALA A 189 -35.25 -14.32 8.50
CA ALA A 189 -35.62 -13.16 9.32
C ALA A 189 -34.88 -11.88 8.88
N ARG A 190 -33.59 -12.00 8.53
CA ARG A 190 -32.81 -10.88 7.98
C ARG A 190 -33.36 -10.39 6.64
N LYS A 191 -33.77 -11.30 5.75
CA LYS A 191 -34.38 -10.94 4.47
C LYS A 191 -35.71 -10.22 4.66
N GLU A 192 -36.55 -10.71 5.57
CA GLU A 192 -37.81 -10.08 5.94
C GLU A 192 -37.58 -8.68 6.52
N GLN A 193 -36.64 -8.53 7.46
CA GLN A 193 -36.29 -7.23 8.01
C GLN A 193 -35.82 -6.24 6.93
N LYS A 194 -35.01 -6.70 5.96
CA LYS A 194 -34.58 -5.88 4.82
C LYS A 194 -35.78 -5.47 3.96
N GLN A 195 -36.75 -6.35 3.74
CA GLN A 195 -37.98 -6.03 3.01
C GLN A 195 -38.83 -5.02 3.78
N ASN A 196 -39.01 -5.19 5.09
CA ASN A 196 -39.76 -4.26 5.94
C ASN A 196 -39.15 -2.86 5.92
N VAL A 197 -37.83 -2.73 6.12
CA VAL A 197 -37.15 -1.42 6.04
C VAL A 197 -37.33 -0.78 4.66
N ARG A 198 -37.30 -1.57 3.59
CA ARG A 198 -37.53 -1.06 2.23
C ARG A 198 -38.98 -0.62 2.02
N ALA A 199 -39.95 -1.38 2.54
CA ALA A 199 -41.37 -1.02 2.50
C ALA A 199 -41.63 0.26 3.29
N ASP A 200 -41.09 0.39 4.51
CA ASP A 200 -41.18 1.60 5.33
C ASP A 200 -40.58 2.82 4.62
N TYR A 201 -39.44 2.65 3.93
CA TYR A 201 -38.84 3.71 3.14
C TYR A 201 -39.75 4.16 2.00
N TYR A 202 -40.34 3.23 1.24
CA TYR A 202 -41.29 3.58 0.18
C TYR A 202 -42.56 4.23 0.73
N SER A 203 -43.10 3.74 1.85
CA SER A 203 -44.24 4.37 2.53
C SER A 203 -43.94 5.82 2.92
N LYS A 204 -42.76 6.10 3.48
CA LYS A 204 -42.33 7.47 3.79
C LYS A 204 -42.17 8.34 2.55
N LEU A 205 -41.68 7.77 1.45
CA LEU A 205 -41.53 8.49 0.19
C LEU A 205 -42.91 8.87 -0.38
N GLU A 206 -43.87 7.95 -0.34
CA GLU A 206 -45.26 8.19 -0.74
C GLU A 206 -45.96 9.21 0.18
N GLU A 207 -45.70 9.17 1.49
CA GLU A 207 -46.17 10.21 2.41
C GLU A 207 -45.63 11.60 2.06
N GLU A 208 -44.36 11.73 1.68
CA GLU A 208 -43.80 13.01 1.25
C GLU A 208 -44.35 13.45 -0.11
N GLU A 209 -44.54 12.52 -1.05
CA GLU A 209 -45.17 12.81 -2.35
C GLU A 209 -46.62 13.28 -2.16
N THR A 210 -47.39 12.63 -1.29
CA THR A 210 -48.75 13.05 -0.97
C THR A 210 -48.78 14.41 -0.28
N LYS A 211 -47.86 14.72 0.65
CA LYS A 211 -47.72 16.07 1.23
C LYS A 211 -47.40 17.11 0.17
N TYR A 212 -46.46 16.84 -0.73
CA TYR A 212 -46.11 17.74 -1.83
C TYR A 212 -47.32 17.97 -2.74
N ASN A 213 -48.02 16.91 -3.14
CA ASN A 213 -49.24 16.99 -3.93
C ASN A 213 -50.33 17.82 -3.22
N GLN A 214 -50.51 17.67 -1.90
CA GLN A 214 -51.43 18.50 -1.13
C GLN A 214 -51.03 19.98 -1.14
N ILE A 215 -49.73 20.30 -1.03
CA ILE A 215 -49.24 21.68 -1.13
C ILE A 215 -49.53 22.25 -2.52
N VAL A 216 -49.23 21.50 -3.58
CA VAL A 216 -49.53 21.89 -4.97
C VAL A 216 -51.02 22.16 -5.15
N GLN A 217 -51.90 21.28 -4.66
CA GLN A 217 -53.35 21.47 -4.74
C GLN A 217 -53.81 22.71 -3.95
N ARG A 218 -53.25 22.96 -2.76
CA ARG A 218 -53.55 24.19 -1.99
C ARG A 218 -53.12 25.45 -2.75
N LEU A 219 -51.90 25.47 -3.28
CA LEU A 219 -51.38 26.61 -4.06
C LEU A 219 -52.23 26.86 -5.30
N ARG A 220 -52.64 25.79 -6.00
CA ARG A 220 -53.55 25.87 -7.14
C ARG A 220 -54.88 26.50 -6.75
N ALA A 221 -55.49 26.06 -5.65
CA ALA A 221 -56.75 26.61 -5.17
C ALA A 221 -56.63 28.10 -4.79
N ILE A 222 -55.51 28.52 -4.18
CA ILE A 222 -55.23 29.94 -3.88
C ILE A 222 -55.12 30.75 -5.18
N LEU A 223 -54.34 30.28 -6.14
CA LEU A 223 -54.16 30.96 -7.43
C LEU A 223 -55.47 31.04 -8.23
N GLU A 224 -56.26 29.97 -8.26
CA GLU A 224 -57.58 29.97 -8.89
C GLU A 224 -58.54 30.97 -8.22
N LYS A 225 -58.49 31.09 -6.89
CA LYS A 225 -59.27 32.09 -6.14
C LYS A 225 -58.83 33.52 -6.47
N GLU A 226 -57.53 33.80 -6.52
CA GLU A 226 -57.02 35.11 -6.93
C GLU A 226 -57.41 35.44 -8.37
N LEU A 227 -57.29 34.49 -9.29
CA LEU A 227 -57.74 34.63 -10.67
C LEU A 227 -59.25 34.95 -10.73
N GLN A 228 -60.08 34.24 -9.96
CA GLN A 228 -61.51 34.52 -9.86
C GLN A 228 -61.80 35.91 -9.27
N ASN A 229 -61.02 36.36 -8.28
CA ASN A 229 -61.15 37.69 -7.71
C ASN A 229 -60.82 38.77 -8.74
N VAL A 230 -59.72 38.62 -9.48
CA VAL A 230 -59.35 39.52 -10.58
C VAL A 230 -60.46 39.54 -11.62
N TRP A 231 -60.95 38.38 -12.05
CA TRP A 231 -62.06 38.29 -13.00
C TRP A 231 -63.32 39.01 -12.51
N LYS A 232 -63.71 38.82 -11.24
CA LYS A 232 -64.84 39.54 -10.62
C LYS A 232 -64.60 41.04 -10.57
N ASN A 233 -63.38 41.48 -10.25
CA ASN A 233 -63.02 42.89 -10.21
C ASN A 233 -63.07 43.51 -11.61
N THR A 234 -62.56 42.82 -12.63
CA THR A 234 -62.65 43.24 -14.03
C THR A 234 -64.11 43.33 -14.48
N MET A 235 -64.95 42.35 -14.13
CA MET A 235 -66.36 42.38 -14.48
C MET A 235 -67.10 43.54 -13.79
N ARG A 236 -66.86 43.77 -12.49
CA ARG A 236 -67.38 44.94 -11.78
C ARG A 236 -66.91 46.25 -12.40
N PHE A 237 -65.64 46.33 -12.77
CA PHE A 237 -65.09 47.51 -13.44
C PHE A 237 -65.80 47.74 -14.79
N LEU A 238 -66.00 46.70 -15.59
CA LEU A 238 -66.74 46.77 -16.85
C LEU A 238 -68.19 47.20 -16.63
N ASP A 239 -68.88 46.65 -15.64
CA ASP A 239 -70.26 47.04 -15.30
C ASP A 239 -70.36 48.50 -14.85
N THR A 240 -69.41 48.95 -14.02
CA THR A 240 -69.30 50.34 -13.56
C THR A 240 -69.01 51.27 -14.74
N TYR A 241 -68.04 50.92 -15.58
CA TYR A 241 -67.68 51.67 -16.77
C TYR A 241 -68.84 51.75 -17.77
N ASN A 242 -69.55 50.65 -18.00
CA ASN A 242 -70.75 50.63 -18.85
C ASN A 242 -71.87 51.49 -18.28
N SER A 243 -72.06 51.48 -16.95
CA SER A 243 -73.06 52.33 -16.28
C SER A 243 -72.70 53.81 -16.40
N GLN A 244 -71.43 54.18 -16.20
CA GLN A 244 -70.92 55.54 -16.42
C GLN A 244 -71.01 55.95 -17.89
N ILE A 245 -70.78 55.05 -18.85
CA ILE A 245 -71.01 55.33 -20.27
C ILE A 245 -72.49 55.58 -20.53
N LYS A 246 -73.40 54.79 -19.96
CA LYS A 246 -74.85 55.00 -20.12
C LYS A 246 -75.27 56.35 -19.54
N GLU A 247 -74.75 56.71 -18.37
CA GLU A 247 -75.00 57.99 -17.71
C GLU A 247 -74.45 59.17 -18.51
N ARG A 248 -73.16 59.13 -18.91
CA ARG A 248 -72.57 60.16 -19.78
C ARG A 248 -73.26 60.27 -21.14
N LYS A 249 -73.72 59.16 -21.72
CA LYS A 249 -74.54 59.19 -22.94
C LYS A 249 -75.88 59.88 -22.71
N LYS A 250 -76.50 59.71 -21.54
CA LYS A 250 -77.74 60.39 -21.16
C LYS A 250 -77.51 61.89 -21.01
N GLU A 251 -76.49 62.30 -20.25
CA GLU A 251 -76.11 63.72 -20.08
C GLU A 251 -75.75 64.38 -21.42
N HIS A 252 -74.97 63.70 -22.27
CA HIS A 252 -74.64 64.20 -23.60
C HIS A 252 -75.88 64.37 -24.48
N ASN A 253 -76.82 63.43 -24.44
CA ASN A 253 -78.07 63.56 -25.18
C ASN A 253 -78.94 64.70 -24.66
N GLU A 254 -79.00 64.93 -23.35
CA GLU A 254 -79.72 66.05 -22.74
C GLU A 254 -79.12 67.40 -23.17
N LEU A 255 -77.79 67.56 -23.07
CA LEU A 255 -77.09 68.75 -23.54
C LEU A 255 -77.24 68.94 -25.06
N LYS A 256 -77.21 67.86 -25.83
CA LYS A 256 -77.43 67.91 -27.28
C LYS A 256 -78.86 68.37 -27.63
N THR A 257 -79.88 67.89 -26.91
CA THR A 257 -81.25 68.39 -27.12
C THR A 257 -81.41 69.86 -26.76
N GLN A 258 -80.65 70.37 -25.78
CA GLN A 258 -80.60 71.79 -25.47
C GLN A 258 -79.88 72.60 -26.55
N ASP A 259 -78.71 72.13 -27.02
CA ASP A 259 -77.93 72.77 -28.08
C ASP A 259 -78.70 72.81 -29.41
N ASP A 260 -79.34 71.70 -29.81
CA ASP A 260 -80.20 71.64 -31.00
C ASP A 260 -81.34 72.69 -30.91
N SER A 261 -81.92 72.90 -29.73
CA SER A 261 -82.96 73.92 -29.50
C SER A 261 -82.42 75.35 -29.62
N LEU A 262 -81.20 75.61 -29.13
CA LEU A 262 -80.51 76.89 -29.23
C LEU A 262 -80.06 77.16 -30.66
N GLN A 263 -79.62 76.14 -31.39
CA GLN A 263 -79.19 76.26 -32.78
C GLN A 263 -80.36 76.63 -33.70
N ILE A 264 -81.55 76.07 -33.47
CA ILE A 264 -82.80 76.49 -34.16
C ILE A 264 -83.10 77.97 -33.87
N LEU A 265 -82.97 78.39 -32.61
CA LEU A 265 -83.16 79.80 -32.22
C LEU A 265 -82.12 80.72 -32.88
N LEU A 266 -80.85 80.31 -32.92
CA LEU A 266 -79.76 81.06 -33.53
C LEU A 266 -79.97 81.23 -35.04
N CYS A 267 -80.37 80.17 -35.74
CA CYS A 267 -80.73 80.22 -37.16
C CYS A 267 -81.86 81.22 -37.42
N THR A 268 -82.92 81.24 -36.59
CA THR A 268 -84.00 82.23 -36.76
C THR A 268 -83.56 83.68 -36.52
N GLN A 269 -82.55 83.92 -35.66
CA GLN A 269 -82.01 85.26 -35.42
C GLN A 269 -81.04 85.72 -36.51
N ILE A 270 -80.17 84.83 -37.01
CA ILE A 270 -79.27 85.13 -38.14
C ILE A 270 -80.09 85.50 -39.39
N GLU A 271 -81.20 84.81 -39.64
CA GLU A 271 -82.07 85.12 -40.78
C GLU A 271 -82.73 86.51 -40.67
N LYS A 272 -83.04 86.97 -39.44
CA LYS A 272 -83.52 88.34 -39.18
C LYS A 272 -82.43 89.39 -39.41
N ILE A 273 -81.20 89.12 -38.97
CA ILE A 273 -80.05 90.02 -39.18
C ILE A 273 -79.72 90.16 -40.67
N ARG A 274 -79.78 89.05 -41.42
CA ARG A 274 -79.52 89.04 -42.88
C ARG A 274 -80.48 89.99 -43.63
N LYS A 275 -81.77 89.98 -43.28
CA LYS A 275 -82.79 90.88 -43.88
C LYS A 275 -82.53 92.36 -43.60
N VAL A 276 -81.96 92.71 -42.44
CA VAL A 276 -81.64 94.11 -42.08
C VAL A 276 -80.37 94.59 -42.81
N LEU A 277 -79.37 93.72 -43.01
CA LEU A 277 -78.13 94.06 -43.69
C LEU A 277 -78.32 94.33 -45.19
N ASP A 278 -79.22 93.60 -45.87
CA ASP A 278 -79.51 93.82 -47.28
C ASP A 278 -80.19 95.19 -47.54
N TYR A 279 -81.00 95.68 -46.59
CA TYR A 279 -81.62 97.01 -46.65
C TYR A 279 -80.59 98.15 -46.53
N LEU A 280 -79.57 97.97 -45.68
CA LEU A 280 -78.48 98.93 -45.46
C LEU A 280 -77.58 99.07 -46.70
N LYS A 281 -77.38 97.98 -47.46
CA LYS A 281 -76.57 97.95 -48.67
C LYS A 281 -77.17 98.79 -49.81
N THR A 282 -78.49 98.78 -49.96
CA THR A 282 -79.20 99.58 -50.97
C THR A 282 -79.17 101.09 -50.72
N LEU A 283 -79.12 101.53 -49.46
CA LEU A 283 -78.99 102.96 -49.11
C LEU A 283 -77.56 103.49 -49.33
N LYS A 284 -76.54 102.65 -49.13
CA LYS A 284 -75.13 103.03 -49.30
C LYS A 284 -74.73 103.23 -50.78
N GLN A 285 -75.37 102.51 -51.70
CA GLN A 285 -75.13 102.66 -53.15
C GLN A 285 -75.62 104.02 -53.70
N LYS A 286 -76.71 104.59 -53.14
CA LYS A 286 -77.28 105.88 -53.57
C LYS A 286 -76.48 107.12 -53.10
N TYR A 287 -75.59 106.97 -52.11
CA TYR A 287 -74.80 108.09 -51.57
C TYR A 287 -73.49 108.34 -52.34
N ASN A 288 -72.90 107.30 -52.95
CA ASN A 288 -71.59 107.39 -53.62
C ASN A 288 -71.62 108.04 -55.02
N ASP A 289 -72.78 108.13 -55.67
CA ASP A 289 -72.87 108.70 -57.03
C ASP A 289 -72.90 110.24 -57.04
N SER A 290 -73.10 110.90 -55.89
CA SER A 290 -73.22 112.36 -55.80
C SER A 290 -71.92 113.11 -55.41
N GLN A 291 -70.82 112.40 -55.08
CA GLN A 291 -69.61 113.01 -54.47
C GLN A 291 -68.39 113.17 -55.41
N LYS A 292 -68.46 112.72 -56.69
CA LYS A 292 -67.29 112.59 -57.58
C LYS A 292 -66.92 113.82 -58.45
N LEU A 293 -67.57 114.97 -58.29
CA LEU A 293 -67.40 116.13 -59.20
C LEU A 293 -66.53 117.31 -58.69
N LEU A 294 -65.84 117.22 -57.54
CA LEU A 294 -65.13 118.37 -56.94
C LEU A 294 -63.67 118.15 -56.48
N GLY A 295 -62.97 117.09 -56.92
CA GLY A 295 -61.65 116.70 -56.37
C GLY A 295 -60.41 116.83 -57.27
N LYS A 296 -60.52 117.19 -58.55
CA LYS A 296 -59.42 117.06 -59.54
C LYS A 296 -58.42 118.23 -59.62
N LYS A 297 -57.98 118.82 -58.49
CA LYS A 297 -56.96 119.89 -58.50
C LYS A 297 -55.83 119.75 -57.46
N LYS A 298 -55.84 118.72 -56.61
CA LYS A 298 -54.80 118.51 -55.57
C LYS A 298 -53.80 117.37 -55.85
N ASP A 299 -54.08 116.49 -56.82
CA ASP A 299 -53.31 115.24 -56.99
C ASP A 299 -52.03 115.38 -57.85
N PHE A 300 -51.78 116.54 -58.47
CA PHE A 300 -50.59 116.73 -59.32
C PHE A 300 -49.30 116.97 -58.50
N ASP A 301 -49.41 117.58 -57.31
CA ASP A 301 -48.22 117.93 -56.52
C ASP A 301 -47.67 116.76 -55.68
N GLN A 302 -48.47 115.71 -55.42
CA GLN A 302 -48.04 114.56 -54.61
C GLN A 302 -47.16 113.54 -55.37
N ILE A 303 -47.20 113.53 -56.71
CA ILE A 303 -46.44 112.56 -57.51
C ILE A 303 -44.93 112.89 -57.59
N VAL A 304 -44.55 114.17 -57.45
CA VAL A 304 -43.13 114.58 -57.49
C VAL A 304 -42.37 114.21 -56.21
N ILE A 305 -43.05 114.17 -55.06
CA ILE A 305 -42.45 113.83 -53.75
C ILE A 305 -42.18 112.33 -53.62
N LEU A 306 -42.97 111.47 -54.28
CA LEU A 306 -42.83 110.01 -54.18
C LEU A 306 -41.58 109.47 -54.90
N THR A 307 -41.12 110.13 -55.97
CA THR A 307 -39.93 109.71 -56.73
C THR A 307 -38.62 109.98 -56.00
N VAL A 308 -38.56 111.01 -55.14
CA VAL A 308 -37.36 111.33 -54.34
C VAL A 308 -37.18 110.34 -53.18
N ASN A 309 -38.26 109.93 -52.54
CA ASN A 309 -38.21 109.01 -51.39
C ASN A 309 -37.80 107.57 -51.79
N TYR A 310 -38.14 107.11 -53.00
CA TYR A 310 -37.74 105.79 -53.48
C TYR A 310 -36.21 105.64 -53.60
N ASN A 311 -35.51 106.64 -54.13
CA ASN A 311 -34.06 106.59 -54.29
C ASN A 311 -33.30 106.66 -52.94
N GLY A 312 -33.83 107.38 -51.94
CA GLY A 312 -33.23 107.42 -50.60
C GLY A 312 -33.29 106.09 -49.84
N THR A 313 -34.29 105.25 -50.14
CA THR A 313 -34.46 103.94 -49.48
C THR A 313 -33.46 102.91 -50.00
N ILE A 314 -33.06 103.00 -51.28
CA ILE A 314 -32.02 102.14 -51.88
C ILE A 314 -30.65 102.42 -51.27
N GLU A 315 -30.30 103.69 -51.08
CA GLU A 315 -29.00 104.08 -50.49
C GLU A 315 -28.84 103.61 -49.03
N HIS A 316 -29.96 103.55 -48.28
CA HIS A 316 -29.95 103.01 -46.91
C HIS A 316 -29.70 101.49 -46.86
N LEU A 317 -30.20 100.73 -47.84
CA LEU A 317 -30.01 99.28 -47.91
C LEU A 317 -28.58 98.90 -48.32
N GLU A 318 -27.91 99.67 -49.19
CA GLU A 318 -26.50 99.45 -49.51
C GLU A 318 -25.57 99.70 -48.31
N LYS A 319 -25.83 100.76 -47.53
CA LYS A 319 -25.09 101.02 -46.27
C LYS A 319 -25.28 99.91 -45.23
N LEU A 320 -26.44 99.24 -45.21
CA LEU A 320 -26.68 98.12 -44.30
C LEU A 320 -25.86 96.87 -44.70
N LYS A 321 -25.69 96.64 -46.01
CA LYS A 321 -24.88 95.54 -46.55
C LYS A 321 -23.41 95.69 -46.15
N GLU A 322 -22.83 96.87 -46.29
CA GLU A 322 -21.43 97.12 -45.88
C GLU A 322 -21.19 96.87 -44.38
N LYS A 323 -22.15 97.26 -43.52
CA LYS A 323 -22.08 96.99 -42.06
C LYS A 323 -22.12 95.49 -41.74
N GLY A 324 -22.92 94.71 -42.48
CA GLY A 324 -22.96 93.25 -42.34
C GLY A 324 -21.65 92.57 -42.76
N GLU A 325 -21.06 92.99 -43.88
CA GLU A 325 -19.74 92.48 -44.33
C GLU A 325 -18.62 92.79 -43.33
N HIS A 326 -18.66 93.97 -42.69
CA HIS A 326 -17.71 94.35 -41.66
C HIS A 326 -17.80 93.45 -40.42
N ILE A 327 -19.01 93.15 -39.93
CA ILE A 327 -19.20 92.27 -38.76
C ILE A 327 -18.66 90.85 -39.04
N LEU A 328 -18.92 90.30 -40.23
CA LEU A 328 -18.39 88.98 -40.63
C LEU A 328 -16.85 88.98 -40.70
N HIS A 329 -16.25 90.07 -41.19
CA HIS A 329 -14.80 90.19 -41.23
C HIS A 329 -14.19 90.23 -39.82
N VAL A 330 -14.76 91.02 -38.90
CA VAL A 330 -14.31 91.09 -37.49
C VAL A 330 -14.44 89.73 -36.81
N ALA A 331 -15.57 89.03 -36.97
CA ALA A 331 -15.77 87.69 -36.42
C ALA A 331 -14.71 86.68 -36.93
N ALA A 332 -14.34 86.75 -38.22
CA ALA A 332 -13.32 85.89 -38.81
C ALA A 332 -11.89 86.19 -38.29
N VAL A 333 -11.57 87.46 -38.02
CA VAL A 333 -10.29 87.86 -37.42
C VAL A 333 -10.22 87.44 -35.94
N CYS A 334 -11.27 87.70 -35.15
CA CYS A 334 -11.35 87.30 -33.75
C CYS A 334 -11.22 85.77 -33.58
N ARG A 335 -11.84 84.98 -34.48
CA ARG A 335 -11.75 83.51 -34.46
C ARG A 335 -10.31 82.96 -34.58
N LYS A 336 -9.36 83.73 -35.13
CA LYS A 336 -7.95 83.29 -35.20
C LYS A 336 -7.28 83.23 -33.83
N LEU A 337 -7.66 84.13 -32.91
CA LEU A 337 -7.05 84.29 -31.58
C LEU A 337 -7.63 83.34 -30.52
N GLU A 338 -8.70 82.62 -30.84
CA GLU A 338 -9.33 81.65 -29.94
C GLU A 338 -8.47 80.38 -29.80
N THR A 339 -8.48 79.82 -28.60
CA THR A 339 -7.80 78.55 -28.29
C THR A 339 -8.45 77.38 -29.04
N GLN A 340 -7.74 76.24 -29.17
CA GLN A 340 -8.30 75.06 -29.82
C GLN A 340 -9.55 74.54 -29.09
N GLU A 341 -9.62 74.68 -27.76
CA GLU A 341 -10.78 74.30 -26.96
C GLU A 341 -12.02 75.15 -27.28
N GLU A 342 -11.87 76.48 -27.32
CA GLU A 342 -12.94 77.44 -27.65
C GLU A 342 -13.41 77.37 -29.12
N LYS A 343 -12.59 76.80 -30.01
CA LYS A 343 -12.95 76.54 -31.43
C LYS A 343 -13.80 75.29 -31.60
N ILE A 344 -13.63 74.28 -30.74
CA ILE A 344 -14.34 73.00 -30.81
C ILE A 344 -15.65 73.07 -30.00
N THR A 345 -15.65 73.77 -28.87
CA THR A 345 -16.85 74.02 -28.05
C THR A 345 -17.01 75.51 -27.73
N PRO A 346 -17.60 76.31 -28.65
CA PRO A 346 -17.72 77.76 -28.48
C PRO A 346 -18.68 78.21 -27.38
N PHE A 347 -19.58 77.32 -26.94
CA PHE A 347 -20.64 77.61 -25.99
C PHE A 347 -20.68 76.54 -24.89
N PRO A 348 -20.84 76.91 -23.61
CA PRO A 348 -21.01 75.95 -22.52
C PRO A 348 -22.30 75.12 -22.68
N LEU A 349 -22.27 73.85 -22.30
CA LEU A 349 -23.47 73.02 -22.16
C LEU A 349 -24.30 73.54 -20.98
N CYS A 350 -25.13 74.56 -21.19
CA CYS A 350 -26.21 74.89 -20.26
C CYS A 350 -27.43 74.03 -20.59
N PRO A 351 -27.92 73.17 -19.68
CA PRO A 351 -29.33 72.81 -19.71
C PRO A 351 -30.10 74.07 -19.29
N ILE A 352 -31.28 74.35 -19.85
CA ILE A 352 -32.45 74.86 -19.09
C ILE A 352 -33.65 75.24 -19.98
N LYS A 353 -34.76 74.58 -19.65
CA LYS A 353 -36.16 75.04 -19.47
C LYS A 353 -36.93 75.66 -20.64
N ASP A 354 -38.15 75.12 -20.77
CA ASP A 354 -39.33 75.74 -21.37
C ASP A 354 -39.46 77.22 -20.99
N LEU A 355 -39.56 78.07 -22.02
CA LEU A 355 -40.12 79.42 -21.93
C LEU A 355 -41.32 79.48 -22.87
N THR A 356 -42.46 79.04 -22.36
CA THR A 356 -43.78 79.49 -22.81
C THR A 356 -43.96 80.97 -22.44
N ASN A 357 -44.42 81.77 -23.41
CA ASN A 357 -44.90 83.16 -23.28
C ASN A 357 -43.81 84.22 -22.99
N MET A 358 -43.71 85.23 -23.86
CA MET A 358 -43.66 86.69 -23.57
C MET A 358 -43.12 87.48 -24.78
N ASP A 359 -43.91 88.44 -25.24
CA ASP A 359 -43.68 89.59 -26.16
C ASP A 359 -42.54 89.55 -27.21
N GLU A 360 -42.94 89.59 -28.49
CA GLU A 360 -42.17 89.67 -29.76
C GLU A 360 -41.20 90.88 -29.89
N THR A 361 -40.93 91.63 -28.82
CA THR A 361 -40.02 92.80 -28.84
C THR A 361 -38.80 92.66 -27.92
N LYS A 362 -38.74 91.63 -27.06
CA LYS A 362 -37.52 91.27 -26.29
C LYS A 362 -36.59 90.28 -27.01
N GLU A 363 -36.96 89.88 -28.21
CA GLU A 363 -36.37 88.80 -29.01
C GLU A 363 -34.90 89.05 -29.44
N TYR A 364 -34.43 90.31 -29.51
CA TYR A 364 -33.07 90.60 -29.97
C TYR A 364 -31.99 90.51 -28.88
N VAL A 365 -32.33 90.76 -27.62
CA VAL A 365 -31.32 90.83 -26.54
C VAL A 365 -31.02 89.44 -25.99
N GLU A 366 -32.03 88.57 -25.84
CA GLU A 366 -31.86 87.16 -25.48
C GLU A 366 -31.12 86.37 -26.58
N SER A 367 -31.17 86.82 -27.85
CA SER A 367 -30.50 86.17 -28.98
C SER A 367 -28.95 86.19 -28.92
N LEU A 368 -28.35 87.10 -28.12
CA LEU A 368 -26.89 87.25 -27.98
C LEU A 368 -26.34 86.68 -26.66
N ASP A 369 -27.17 86.06 -25.81
CA ASP A 369 -26.75 85.56 -24.50
C ASP A 369 -25.56 84.59 -24.59
N LEU A 370 -25.58 83.69 -25.57
CA LEU A 370 -24.49 82.75 -25.83
C LEU A 370 -23.19 83.45 -26.26
N PHE A 371 -23.27 84.56 -26.99
CA PHE A 371 -22.11 85.36 -27.36
C PHE A 371 -21.50 86.04 -26.13
N TRP A 372 -22.32 86.62 -25.26
CA TRP A 372 -21.86 87.25 -24.01
C TRP A 372 -21.27 86.23 -23.02
N GLN A 373 -21.82 85.02 -22.96
CA GLN A 373 -21.25 83.94 -22.16
C GLN A 373 -19.83 83.57 -22.62
N ARG A 374 -19.61 83.56 -23.94
CA ARG A 374 -18.30 83.33 -24.55
C ARG A 374 -17.31 84.45 -24.24
N VAL A 375 -17.75 85.72 -24.30
CA VAL A 375 -16.93 86.89 -23.92
C VAL A 375 -16.52 86.81 -22.45
N ALA A 376 -17.45 86.45 -21.55
CA ALA A 376 -17.17 86.32 -20.12
C ALA A 376 -16.12 85.22 -19.82
N GLN A 377 -16.14 84.12 -20.55
CA GLN A 377 -15.15 83.04 -20.40
C GLN A 377 -13.74 83.50 -20.81
N VAL A 378 -13.62 84.22 -21.93
CA VAL A 378 -12.34 84.81 -22.36
C VAL A 378 -11.83 85.87 -21.38
N ASP A 379 -12.72 86.72 -20.86
CA ASP A 379 -12.34 87.70 -19.85
C ASP A 379 -11.86 87.05 -18.55
N ALA A 380 -12.47 85.93 -18.10
CA ALA A 380 -11.98 85.17 -16.97
C ALA A 380 -10.56 84.62 -17.20
N SER A 381 -10.29 84.06 -18.39
CA SER A 381 -8.95 83.61 -18.77
C SER A 381 -7.93 84.76 -18.82
N ARG A 382 -8.34 85.93 -19.33
CA ARG A 382 -7.50 87.14 -19.36
C ARG A 382 -7.15 87.62 -17.96
N TYR A 383 -8.11 87.62 -17.03
CA TYR A 383 -7.88 88.00 -15.64
C TYR A 383 -6.87 87.07 -14.96
N ALA A 384 -7.00 85.74 -15.14
CA ALA A 384 -6.07 84.77 -14.57
C ALA A 384 -4.62 84.97 -15.08
N ILE A 385 -4.43 85.18 -16.39
CA ILE A 385 -3.10 85.45 -16.97
C ILE A 385 -2.52 86.77 -16.44
N ASN A 386 -3.36 87.81 -16.29
CA ASN A 386 -2.89 89.09 -15.80
C ASN A 386 -2.50 89.06 -14.32
N GLU A 387 -3.20 88.30 -13.49
CA GLU A 387 -2.85 88.08 -12.09
C GLU A 387 -1.50 87.38 -11.96
N GLU A 388 -1.26 86.32 -12.73
CA GLU A 388 0.01 85.59 -12.74
C GLU A 388 1.17 86.46 -13.27
N ARG A 389 0.90 87.31 -14.27
CA ARG A 389 1.89 88.30 -14.75
C ARG A 389 2.28 89.30 -13.66
N GLU A 390 1.31 89.85 -12.92
CA GLU A 390 1.62 90.79 -11.84
C GLU A 390 2.33 90.09 -10.67
N PHE A 391 1.97 88.84 -10.35
CA PHE A 391 2.72 88.02 -9.39
C PHE A 391 4.20 87.86 -9.81
N LEU A 392 4.45 87.42 -11.04
CA LEU A 392 5.83 87.24 -11.55
C LEU A 392 6.61 88.56 -11.59
N LYS A 393 5.97 89.70 -11.88
CA LYS A 393 6.62 91.01 -11.77
C LYS A 393 7.06 91.31 -10.33
N THR A 394 6.20 91.06 -9.35
CA THR A 394 6.54 91.30 -7.94
C THR A 394 7.67 90.38 -7.47
N GLU A 395 7.68 89.11 -7.87
CA GLU A 395 8.76 88.18 -7.56
C GLU A 395 10.09 88.60 -8.20
N ASN A 396 10.05 89.09 -9.44
CA ASN A 396 11.24 89.57 -10.14
C ASN A 396 11.82 90.85 -9.46
N GLU A 397 10.97 91.76 -8.98
CA GLU A 397 11.42 92.90 -8.17
C GLU A 397 12.03 92.46 -6.83
N ILE A 398 11.47 91.43 -6.17
CA ILE A 398 12.06 90.83 -4.95
C ILE A 398 13.41 90.19 -5.26
N LEU A 399 13.56 89.50 -6.39
CA LEU A 399 14.83 88.90 -6.82
C LEU A 399 15.88 89.97 -7.11
N LYS A 400 15.52 91.07 -7.80
CA LYS A 400 16.42 92.22 -7.98
C LYS A 400 16.85 92.82 -6.64
N MET A 401 15.93 92.94 -5.68
CA MET A 401 16.23 93.46 -4.34
C MET A 401 17.18 92.53 -3.58
N LYS A 402 16.96 91.21 -3.60
CA LYS A 402 17.85 90.21 -2.98
C LYS A 402 19.23 90.17 -3.63
N LEU A 403 19.32 90.31 -4.95
CA LEU A 403 20.60 90.45 -5.66
C LEU A 403 21.36 91.70 -5.20
N HIS A 404 20.66 92.82 -5.05
CA HIS A 404 21.25 94.06 -4.51
C HIS A 404 21.73 93.91 -3.07
N GLN A 405 21.00 93.17 -2.23
CA GLN A 405 21.35 92.87 -0.84
C GLN A 405 22.53 91.89 -0.73
N TYR A 406 22.63 90.89 -1.62
CA TYR A 406 23.77 89.97 -1.71
C TYR A 406 25.07 90.70 -2.08
N CYS A 407 25.01 91.67 -3.01
CA CYS A 407 26.15 92.54 -3.33
C CYS A 407 26.59 93.45 -2.18
N GLN A 408 25.72 93.73 -1.19
CA GLN A 408 26.05 94.54 0.00
C GLN A 408 26.65 93.71 1.16
N CYS A 409 26.51 92.38 1.15
CA CYS A 409 27.05 91.49 2.19
C CYS A 409 28.47 90.95 1.88
N VAL A 410 29.08 91.34 0.75
CA VAL A 410 30.51 91.20 0.50
C VAL A 410 31.19 92.51 0.87
N SER A 411 31.57 92.64 2.14
CA SER A 411 32.38 93.76 2.63
C SER A 411 33.85 93.54 2.26
N CYS A 412 34.36 94.41 1.38
CA CYS A 412 35.75 94.87 1.43
C CYS A 412 35.93 95.79 2.67
N PRO A 413 37.14 95.94 3.25
CA PRO A 413 37.33 96.54 4.57
C PRO A 413 37.11 98.06 4.61
N SER A 414 36.15 98.47 5.44
CA SER A 414 35.95 99.76 6.13
C SER A 414 36.54 101.03 5.53
N THR A 415 35.69 101.82 4.87
CA THR A 415 35.58 103.29 5.02
C THR A 415 34.11 103.61 4.68
N GLY A 416 33.32 104.22 5.55
CA GLY A 416 33.60 105.53 6.13
C GLY A 416 32.83 106.58 5.35
N ASN A 417 31.53 106.63 5.63
CA ASN A 417 30.63 107.77 5.45
C ASN A 417 30.31 108.30 4.03
N SER A 418 29.06 108.02 3.67
CA SER A 418 28.04 109.02 3.39
C SER A 418 27.86 109.47 1.93
N LEU A 419 26.56 109.57 1.61
CA LEU A 419 25.91 110.40 0.61
C LEU A 419 25.66 109.83 -0.80
N LYS A 420 24.37 109.49 -0.94
CA LYS A 420 23.45 110.04 -1.94
C LYS A 420 23.75 109.74 -3.41
N ARG A 421 23.11 108.66 -3.85
CA ARG A 421 22.16 108.59 -4.97
C ARG A 421 22.19 109.80 -5.91
N SER A 422 22.80 109.61 -7.06
CA SER A 422 22.37 110.22 -8.31
C SER A 422 22.86 109.37 -9.49
N GLY A 423 22.08 109.34 -10.57
CA GLY A 423 22.61 109.02 -11.88
C GLY A 423 22.31 107.62 -12.41
N LYS A 424 21.21 107.54 -13.16
CA LYS A 424 21.16 106.97 -14.52
C LYS A 424 22.05 105.73 -14.76
N TYR A 425 21.45 104.55 -14.64
CA TYR A 425 21.92 103.37 -15.36
C TYR A 425 20.80 102.89 -16.28
N ILE A 426 20.92 103.27 -17.54
CA ILE A 426 20.16 102.75 -18.68
C ILE A 426 20.77 101.36 -18.95
N THR A 427 19.96 100.31 -18.76
CA THR A 427 20.34 98.91 -18.98
C THR A 427 19.64 98.37 -20.22
N GLU A 428 20.18 97.31 -20.84
CA GLU A 428 19.74 96.71 -22.12
C GLU A 428 18.22 96.46 -22.26
N GLY A 429 17.47 96.32 -21.16
CA GLY A 429 16.01 96.23 -21.21
C GLY A 429 15.32 97.45 -21.85
N VAL A 430 15.92 98.65 -21.72
CA VAL A 430 15.40 99.87 -22.35
C VAL A 430 15.53 99.81 -23.89
N PHE A 431 16.50 99.06 -24.42
CA PHE A 431 16.62 98.84 -25.87
C PHE A 431 15.56 97.86 -26.40
N GLU A 432 15.11 96.89 -25.61
CA GLU A 432 14.03 95.99 -26.02
C GLU A 432 12.64 96.63 -25.87
N GLN A 433 12.40 97.49 -24.87
CA GLN A 433 11.14 98.26 -24.83
C GLN A 433 10.99 99.20 -26.04
N GLN A 434 12.08 99.77 -26.56
CA GLN A 434 12.05 100.60 -27.78
C GLN A 434 11.69 99.84 -29.07
N LYS A 435 11.71 98.50 -29.08
CA LYS A 435 11.17 97.71 -30.21
C LYS A 435 9.65 97.63 -30.21
N TYR A 436 9.01 97.71 -29.05
CA TYR A 436 7.55 97.63 -28.92
C TYR A 436 6.88 99.00 -28.76
N ASP A 437 7.62 100.04 -28.37
CA ASP A 437 7.12 101.42 -28.32
C ASP A 437 6.88 102.05 -29.72
N LYS A 438 7.20 101.33 -30.80
CA LYS A 438 6.90 101.73 -32.20
C LYS A 438 5.55 101.27 -32.74
N GLN A 439 4.66 100.77 -31.90
CA GLN A 439 3.25 100.58 -32.23
C GLN A 439 2.37 101.27 -31.18
N ASN A 440 2.48 102.61 -31.11
CA ASN A 440 1.56 103.45 -30.35
C ASN A 440 1.08 104.62 -31.23
N VAL A 441 -0.10 104.43 -31.83
CA VAL A 441 -1.09 105.45 -32.23
C VAL A 441 -2.34 104.96 -31.50
N ASN A 442 -2.81 105.53 -30.39
CA ASN A 442 -3.10 106.94 -30.12
C ASN A 442 -3.83 107.65 -31.27
N GLN A 443 -5.04 107.16 -31.55
CA GLN A 443 -6.26 107.97 -31.72
C GLN A 443 -7.28 107.32 -30.76
N PHE A 444 -7.48 107.71 -29.50
CA PHE A 444 -7.99 109.00 -29.00
C PHE A 444 -9.08 109.56 -29.95
N THR A 445 -10.35 109.21 -29.71
CA THR A 445 -11.32 109.94 -28.85
C THR A 445 -11.53 111.40 -29.28
N SER A 446 -12.77 111.78 -29.62
CA SER A 446 -13.53 112.85 -28.94
C SER A 446 -14.84 113.15 -29.69
N GLN A 447 -15.76 113.79 -28.96
CA GLN A 447 -17.08 114.36 -29.30
C GLN A 447 -18.23 113.36 -29.10
N ALA A 448 -18.96 113.33 -27.99
CA ALA A 448 -19.60 114.41 -27.19
C ALA A 448 -20.66 115.20 -27.99
N TYR A 449 -21.65 115.74 -27.28
CA TYR A 449 -22.93 116.36 -27.67
C TYR A 449 -24.12 115.38 -27.62
N ASP A 450 -24.88 115.30 -26.51
CA ASP A 450 -25.93 116.25 -26.04
C ASP A 450 -27.30 115.69 -26.48
N ALA A 451 -28.43 115.74 -25.78
CA ALA A 451 -28.90 116.41 -24.57
C ALA A 451 -30.10 115.55 -24.04
N GLU A 452 -30.36 115.51 -22.73
CA GLU A 452 -31.49 116.19 -22.07
C GLU A 452 -32.89 115.68 -22.52
N ILE A 453 -33.66 114.95 -21.68
CA ILE A 453 -34.41 115.33 -20.45
C ILE A 453 -35.93 115.31 -20.77
N ASP A 454 -36.71 115.04 -19.71
CA ASP A 454 -38.18 114.88 -19.56
C ASP A 454 -38.63 113.39 -19.67
N GLU A 455 -38.96 112.64 -18.60
CA GLU A 455 -39.44 112.95 -17.23
C GLU A 455 -38.68 112.19 -16.12
#